data_AF-A0A4Y8DG01-F1
#
_entry.id   AF-A0A4Y8DG01-F1
#
_cell.length_a   1.000
_cell.length_b   1.000
_cell.length_c   1.000
_cell.angle_alpha   90.00
_cell.angle_beta   90.00
_cell.angle_gamma   90.00
#
_symmetry.space_group_name_H-M   'P 1'
#
loop_
_entity.id
_entity.type
_entity.pdbx_description
1 polymer ?
#
loop_
_entity_poly.entity_id
_entity_poly.type
_entity_poly.pdbx_seq_one_letter_code
_entity_poly.pdbx_strand_id
1 'polypeptide(L)'
;MLTTPSQATPSQPPPTMILPEGLTADYIDTNPVLCETISRLQNFSPSNASAASPPGATPSFNANSTGPLNIKDIYAATDGIKHKLQKARVGVKSMPDMHRTIEDQEEEIRECEEKIAQQKEVLNLLMKVGLNMKKEREERGSGDRMET
;
A
#
# COMPACT_ATOMS: atom_id res chain seq x y z
N MET A 1 -10.58 36.51 -33.13
CA MET A 1 -9.52 35.78 -32.39
C MET A 1 -10.04 35.57 -30.98
N LEU A 2 -10.70 34.44 -30.69
CA LEU A 2 -11.24 34.14 -29.36
C LEU A 2 -10.14 33.45 -28.54
N THR A 3 -9.79 34.04 -27.40
CA THR A 3 -8.81 33.50 -26.45
C THR A 3 -9.54 32.68 -25.39
N THR A 4 -9.21 31.40 -25.30
CA THR A 4 -9.72 30.43 -24.33
C THR A 4 -9.07 30.63 -22.95
N PRO A 5 -9.81 30.61 -21.83
CA PRO A 5 -9.20 30.55 -20.50
C PRO A 5 -8.75 29.12 -20.14
N SER A 6 -7.57 29.05 -19.54
CA SER A 6 -6.89 27.83 -19.05
C SER A 6 -7.74 27.07 -18.03
N GLN A 7 -7.94 25.79 -18.30
CA GLN A 7 -8.59 24.83 -17.40
C GLN A 7 -7.65 24.50 -16.24
N ALA A 8 -8.06 24.79 -15.02
CA ALA A 8 -7.36 24.38 -13.80
C ALA A 8 -7.53 22.87 -13.60
N THR A 9 -6.40 22.14 -13.53
CA THR A 9 -6.34 20.74 -13.11
C THR A 9 -6.70 20.63 -11.63
N PRO A 10 -7.67 19.79 -11.24
CA PRO A 10 -7.99 19.57 -9.83
C PRO A 10 -6.85 18.82 -9.13
N SER A 11 -6.38 19.39 -8.00
CA SER A 11 -5.40 18.77 -7.11
C SER A 11 -5.93 17.43 -6.59
N GLN A 12 -5.34 16.34 -7.08
CA GLN A 12 -5.53 15.01 -6.52
C GLN A 12 -4.86 14.95 -5.13
N PRO A 13 -5.56 14.51 -4.07
CA PRO A 13 -4.94 14.31 -2.76
C PRO A 13 -3.85 13.23 -2.84
N PRO A 14 -2.78 13.32 -2.01
CA PRO A 14 -1.70 12.34 -2.03
C PRO A 14 -2.29 10.94 -1.83
N PRO A 15 -1.97 9.95 -2.69
CA PRO A 15 -2.41 8.59 -2.46
C PRO A 15 -1.72 8.10 -1.19
N THR A 16 -2.45 8.05 -0.08
CA THR A 16 -2.06 7.28 1.09
C THR A 16 -1.82 5.87 0.57
N MET A 17 -0.58 5.40 0.61
CA MET A 17 -0.19 4.05 0.16
C MET A 17 -0.78 3.00 1.10
N ILE A 18 -2.11 2.89 1.11
CA ILE A 18 -2.81 1.76 1.68
C ILE A 18 -2.77 0.72 0.59
N LEU A 19 -1.84 -0.23 0.72
CA LEU A 19 -1.82 -1.41 -0.12
C LEU A 19 -3.21 -2.07 -0.04
N PRO A 20 -3.82 -2.44 -1.18
CA PRO A 20 -5.08 -3.16 -1.20
C PRO A 20 -5.04 -4.36 -0.24
N GLU A 21 -6.09 -4.55 0.55
CA GLU A 21 -6.21 -5.68 1.47
C GLU A 21 -5.96 -6.98 0.70
N GLY A 22 -4.90 -7.72 1.06
CA GLY A 22 -4.46 -8.93 0.36
C GLY A 22 -3.14 -8.82 -0.42
N LEU A 23 -2.49 -7.64 -0.43
CA LEU A 23 -1.12 -7.47 -0.94
C LEU A 23 -0.07 -7.30 0.17
N THR A 24 -0.35 -7.81 1.37
CA THR A 24 0.68 -7.90 2.41
C THR A 24 1.66 -9.03 2.07
N ALA A 25 2.95 -8.85 2.42
CA ALA A 25 4.01 -9.81 2.10
C ALA A 25 3.65 -11.25 2.54
N ASP A 26 3.07 -11.40 3.73
CA ASP A 26 2.61 -12.69 4.28
C ASP A 26 1.43 -13.32 3.52
N TYR A 27 0.62 -12.53 2.81
CA TYR A 27 -0.53 -13.05 2.08
C TYR A 27 -0.16 -13.57 0.68
N ILE A 28 0.89 -12.98 0.08
CA ILE A 28 1.43 -13.36 -1.23
C ILE A 28 2.40 -14.54 -1.10
N ASP A 29 3.06 -14.71 0.05
CA ASP A 29 3.95 -15.85 0.25
C ASP A 29 3.19 -17.17 0.44
N THR A 30 2.87 -17.80 -0.68
CA THR A 30 2.23 -19.12 -0.72
C THR A 30 3.23 -20.28 -0.68
N ASN A 31 4.54 -20.00 -0.75
CA ASN A 31 5.58 -21.04 -0.73
C ASN A 31 5.55 -21.92 0.51
N PRO A 32 5.48 -21.40 1.75
CA PRO A 32 5.45 -22.27 2.94
C PRO A 32 4.24 -23.21 2.95
N VAL A 33 3.07 -22.72 2.51
CA VAL A 33 1.84 -23.51 2.42
C VAL A 33 1.92 -24.58 1.32
N LEU A 34 2.53 -24.25 0.18
CA LEU A 34 2.80 -25.21 -0.90
C LEU A 34 3.78 -26.30 -0.46
N CYS A 35 4.88 -25.92 0.20
CA CYS A 35 5.87 -26.87 0.72
C CYS A 35 5.25 -27.82 1.75
N GLU A 36 4.40 -27.31 2.64
CA GLU A 36 3.68 -28.11 3.62
C GLU A 36 2.71 -29.09 2.96
N THR A 37 1.89 -28.63 2.01
CA THR A 37 0.94 -29.49 1.29
C THR A 37 1.63 -30.57 0.46
N ILE A 38 2.76 -30.25 -0.19
CA ILE A 38 3.57 -31.22 -0.94
C ILE A 38 4.22 -32.24 0.00
N SER A 39 4.77 -31.81 1.13
CA SER A 39 5.36 -32.72 2.13
C SER A 39 4.32 -33.72 2.64
N ARG A 40 3.11 -33.24 2.97
CA ARG A 40 1.99 -34.09 3.40
C ARG A 40 1.52 -35.09 2.34
N LEU A 41 1.69 -34.76 1.05
CA LEU A 41 1.41 -35.67 -0.06
C LEU A 41 2.52 -36.70 -0.27
N GLN A 42 3.79 -36.32 -0.10
CA GLN A 42 4.93 -37.25 -0.20
C GLN A 42 4.94 -38.31 0.90
N ASN A 43 4.43 -37.97 2.09
CA ASN A 43 4.21 -38.94 3.18
C ASN A 43 3.04 -39.92 2.92
N PHE A 44 2.24 -39.71 1.86
CA PHE A 44 1.24 -40.67 1.40
C PHE A 44 1.92 -41.79 0.59
N SER A 45 2.71 -42.63 1.28
CA SER A 45 3.18 -43.90 0.70
C SER A 45 2.11 -44.98 0.91
N PRO A 46 1.66 -45.68 -0.15
CA PRO A 46 0.67 -46.76 -0.02
C PRO A 46 1.16 -47.94 0.84
N SER A 47 2.43 -47.97 1.24
CA SER A 47 3.00 -48.97 2.15
C SER A 47 2.63 -48.77 3.63
N ASN A 48 1.97 -47.67 4.01
CA ASN A 48 1.65 -47.33 5.40
C ASN A 48 0.14 -47.37 5.73
N ALA A 49 -0.65 -48.18 5.02
CA ALA A 49 -2.09 -48.34 5.24
C ALA A 49 -2.47 -49.16 6.50
N SER A 50 -1.73 -49.00 7.60
CA SER A 50 -2.03 -49.63 8.89
C SER A 50 -1.98 -48.60 10.01
N ALA A 51 -3.03 -47.80 10.15
CA ALA A 51 -3.41 -47.21 11.43
C ALA A 51 -4.91 -46.93 11.42
N ALA A 52 -5.63 -47.76 12.19
CA ALA A 52 -7.07 -47.69 12.39
C ALA A 52 -7.50 -46.34 13.01
N SER A 53 -8.66 -45.83 12.60
CA SER A 53 -9.45 -44.85 13.37
C SER A 53 -10.95 -44.95 12.98
N PRO A 54 -11.88 -44.76 13.94
CA PRO A 54 -13.29 -45.16 13.83
C PRO A 54 -14.15 -44.24 12.93
N PRO A 55 -15.33 -44.72 12.47
CA PRO A 55 -16.20 -43.96 11.57
C PRO A 55 -17.03 -42.96 12.37
N GLY A 56 -16.87 -41.66 12.12
CA GLY A 56 -17.80 -40.66 12.69
C GLY A 56 -17.34 -39.21 12.80
N ALA A 57 -16.11 -38.85 12.43
CA ALA A 57 -15.70 -37.45 12.45
C ALA A 57 -15.92 -36.80 11.08
N THR A 58 -16.90 -35.91 10.99
CA THR A 58 -16.96 -34.90 9.91
C THR A 58 -15.62 -34.16 9.86
N PRO A 59 -14.97 -34.00 8.68
CA PRO A 59 -13.66 -33.38 8.62
C PRO A 59 -13.82 -31.88 8.89
N SER A 60 -13.67 -31.47 10.15
CA SER A 60 -13.45 -30.08 10.50
C SER A 60 -12.04 -29.74 10.05
N PHE A 61 -11.94 -28.97 8.98
CA PHE A 61 -10.71 -28.66 8.29
C PHE A 61 -9.90 -27.64 9.11
N ASN A 62 -9.09 -28.14 10.04
CA ASN A 62 -8.04 -27.32 10.64
C ASN A 62 -6.88 -27.26 9.63
N ALA A 63 -6.51 -26.05 9.22
CA ALA A 63 -5.27 -25.77 8.50
C ALA A 63 -4.00 -26.24 9.25
N ASN A 64 -4.15 -26.66 10.51
CA ASN A 64 -3.12 -27.27 11.37
C ASN A 64 -3.16 -28.82 11.41
N SER A 65 -3.86 -29.49 10.49
CA SER A 65 -3.87 -30.96 10.44
C SER A 65 -2.51 -31.47 9.95
N THR A 66 -1.69 -32.03 10.83
CA THR A 66 -0.35 -32.56 10.53
C THR A 66 -0.34 -33.95 9.89
N GLY A 67 -1.51 -34.48 9.50
CA GLY A 67 -1.65 -35.84 8.95
C GLY A 67 -1.41 -35.93 7.42
N PRO A 68 -1.09 -37.12 6.89
CA PRO A 68 -0.95 -37.36 5.44
C PRO A 68 -2.21 -36.93 4.68
N LEU A 69 -2.04 -36.23 3.55
CA LEU A 69 -3.15 -35.79 2.71
C LEU A 69 -3.60 -36.93 1.79
N ASN A 70 -4.89 -37.26 1.83
CA ASN A 70 -5.47 -38.18 0.86
C ASN A 70 -5.69 -37.45 -0.49
N ILE A 71 -5.61 -38.18 -1.60
CA ILE A 71 -5.73 -37.62 -2.96
C ILE A 71 -7.04 -36.84 -3.17
N LYS A 72 -8.11 -37.23 -2.47
CA LYS A 72 -9.41 -36.57 -2.52
C LYS A 72 -9.43 -35.20 -1.81
N ASP A 73 -8.53 -34.98 -0.86
CA ASP A 73 -8.48 -33.78 -0.03
C ASP A 73 -7.54 -32.70 -0.59
N ILE A 74 -6.80 -33.01 -1.67
CA ILE A 74 -5.88 -32.08 -2.35
C ILE A 74 -6.61 -30.82 -2.82
N TYR A 75 -7.80 -30.99 -3.39
CA TYR A 75 -8.58 -29.85 -3.90
C TYR A 75 -8.94 -28.89 -2.76
N ALA A 76 -9.40 -29.41 -1.62
CA ALA A 76 -9.74 -28.62 -0.44
C ALA A 76 -8.49 -27.97 0.20
N ALA A 77 -7.38 -28.70 0.28
CA ALA A 77 -6.11 -28.18 0.81
C ALA A 77 -5.50 -27.07 -0.06
N THR A 78 -5.75 -27.09 -1.37
CA THR A 78 -5.20 -26.11 -2.33
C THR A 78 -6.14 -24.92 -2.56
N ASP A 79 -7.42 -25.03 -2.22
CA ASP A 79 -8.42 -23.99 -2.48
C ASP A 79 -8.10 -22.66 -1.77
N GLY A 80 -7.55 -22.70 -0.56
CA GLY A 80 -7.07 -21.51 0.15
C GLY A 80 -5.94 -20.77 -0.60
N ILE A 81 -5.05 -21.51 -1.27
CA ILE A 81 -3.96 -20.97 -2.09
C ILE A 81 -4.52 -20.32 -3.35
N LYS A 82 -5.50 -20.98 -3.98
CA LYS A 82 -6.21 -20.44 -5.15
C LYS A 82 -6.88 -19.11 -4.82
N HIS A 83 -7.60 -19.02 -3.70
CA HIS A 83 -8.22 -17.77 -3.26
C HIS A 83 -7.20 -16.68 -2.97
N LYS A 84 -6.08 -17.01 -2.31
CA LYS A 84 -4.97 -16.07 -2.07
C LYS A 84 -4.40 -15.51 -3.36
N LEU A 85 -4.11 -16.38 -4.34
CA LEU A 85 -3.55 -15.99 -5.63
C LEU A 85 -4.53 -15.17 -6.47
N GLN A 86 -5.82 -15.52 -6.47
CA GLN A 86 -6.86 -14.74 -7.14
C GLN A 86 -6.96 -13.33 -6.55
N LYS A 87 -6.95 -13.22 -5.23
CA LYS A 87 -7.00 -11.93 -4.53
C LYS A 87 -5.74 -11.09 -4.81
N ALA A 88 -4.57 -11.70 -4.79
CA ALA A 88 -3.31 -11.04 -5.15
C ALA A 88 -3.34 -10.53 -6.61
N ARG A 89 -3.83 -11.34 -7.56
CA ARG A 89 -3.95 -10.93 -8.98
C ARG A 89 -4.87 -9.74 -9.16
N VAL A 90 -6.02 -9.73 -8.47
CA VAL A 90 -6.96 -8.60 -8.48
C VAL A 90 -6.30 -7.37 -7.86
N GLY A 91 -5.62 -7.54 -6.72
CA GLY A 91 -4.88 -6.49 -6.03
C GLY A 91 -3.85 -5.83 -6.94
N VAL A 92 -2.97 -6.63 -7.57
CA VAL A 92 -1.96 -6.15 -8.52
C VAL A 92 -2.64 -5.36 -9.63
N LYS A 93 -3.67 -5.93 -10.29
CA LYS A 93 -4.37 -5.20 -11.38
C LYS A 93 -5.04 -3.89 -10.93
N SER A 94 -5.44 -3.80 -9.67
CA SER A 94 -6.05 -2.60 -9.09
C SER A 94 -5.05 -1.55 -8.62
N MET A 95 -3.74 -1.85 -8.64
CA MET A 95 -2.73 -0.90 -8.18
C MET A 95 -2.67 0.31 -9.12
N PRO A 96 -2.75 1.53 -8.57
CA PRO A 96 -2.54 2.73 -9.36
C PRO A 96 -1.09 2.76 -9.86
N ASP A 97 -0.90 3.38 -11.02
CA ASP A 97 0.41 3.72 -11.56
C ASP A 97 1.38 2.54 -11.86
N MET A 98 0.87 1.31 -11.99
CA MET A 98 1.72 0.15 -12.40
C MET A 98 2.28 0.21 -13.82
N HIS A 99 1.76 1.10 -14.66
CA HIS A 99 2.19 1.24 -16.06
C HIS A 99 3.37 2.21 -16.20
N ARG A 100 3.78 2.84 -15.11
CA ARG A 100 4.81 3.87 -15.09
C ARG A 100 6.12 3.31 -14.58
N THR A 101 7.22 3.81 -15.13
CA THR A 101 8.57 3.38 -14.76
C THR A 101 9.02 4.08 -13.48
N ILE A 102 10.05 3.51 -12.84
CA ILE A 102 10.65 4.10 -11.64
C ILE A 102 11.32 5.43 -12.01
N GLU A 103 11.95 5.49 -13.18
CA GLU A 103 12.63 6.70 -13.66
C GLU A 103 11.65 7.87 -13.80
N ASP A 104 10.48 7.63 -14.38
CA ASP A 104 9.46 8.68 -14.52
C ASP A 104 8.97 9.18 -13.15
N GLN A 105 8.82 8.27 -12.17
CA GLN A 105 8.40 8.61 -10.81
C GLN A 105 9.47 9.43 -10.08
N GLU A 106 10.75 9.07 -10.22
CA GLU A 106 11.87 9.82 -9.65
C GLU A 106 11.99 11.24 -10.22
N GLU A 107 11.73 11.40 -11.51
CA GLU A 107 11.68 12.72 -12.15
C GLU A 107 10.55 13.59 -11.57
N GLU A 108 9.34 13.03 -11.42
CA GLU A 108 8.23 13.77 -10.81
C GLU A 108 8.49 14.13 -9.34
N ILE A 109 9.11 13.22 -8.58
CA ILE A 109 9.50 13.51 -7.20
C ILE A 109 10.43 14.72 -7.17
N ARG A 110 11.43 14.76 -8.07
CA ARG A 110 12.37 15.89 -8.17
C ARG A 110 11.65 17.19 -8.50
N GLU A 111 10.74 17.18 -9.46
CA GLU A 111 9.94 18.38 -9.79
C GLU A 111 9.05 18.83 -8.63
N CYS A 112 8.43 17.89 -7.91
CA CYS A 112 7.62 18.18 -6.74
C CYS A 112 8.46 18.79 -5.62
N GLU A 113 9.65 18.24 -5.35
CA GLU A 113 10.58 18.76 -4.36
C GLU A 113 11.04 20.18 -4.70
N GLU A 114 11.32 20.46 -5.97
CA GLU A 114 11.67 21.80 -6.45
C GLU A 114 10.51 22.78 -6.23
N LYS A 115 9.28 22.39 -6.59
CA LYS A 115 8.09 23.21 -6.34
C LYS A 115 7.89 23.49 -4.85
N ILE A 116 8.11 22.49 -3.99
CA ILE A 116 8.05 22.68 -2.53
C ILE A 116 9.12 23.66 -2.06
N ALA A 117 10.34 23.58 -2.60
CA ALA A 117 11.41 24.50 -2.26
C ALA A 117 11.05 25.96 -2.63
N GLN A 118 10.53 26.17 -3.84
CA GLN A 118 10.07 27.48 -4.30
C GLN A 118 8.92 28.01 -3.43
N GLN A 119 7.94 27.17 -3.10
CA GLN A 119 6.82 27.56 -2.22
C GLN A 119 7.29 27.95 -0.82
N LYS A 120 8.27 27.23 -0.25
CA LYS A 120 8.87 27.56 1.04
C LYS A 120 9.61 28.90 0.99
N GLU A 121 10.31 29.20 -0.10
CA GLU A 121 10.98 30.49 -0.28
C GLU A 121 9.98 31.65 -0.34
N VAL A 122 8.92 31.53 -1.14
CA VAL A 122 7.86 32.53 -1.23
C VAL A 122 7.21 32.76 0.14
N LEU A 123 6.93 31.69 0.89
CA LEU A 123 6.37 31.80 2.23
C LEU A 123 7.33 32.54 3.18
N ASN A 124 8.64 32.27 3.09
CA ASN A 124 9.65 32.94 3.88
C ASN A 124 9.73 34.44 3.55
N LEU A 125 9.64 34.79 2.26
CA LEU A 125 9.62 36.18 1.82
C LEU A 125 8.37 36.89 2.34
N LEU A 126 7.19 36.27 2.22
CA LEU A 126 5.94 36.84 2.71
C LEU A 126 5.97 37.05 4.22
N MET A 127 6.54 36.10 4.97
CA MET A 127 6.75 36.22 6.41
C MET A 127 7.66 37.41 6.74
N LYS A 128 8.78 37.58 6.03
CA LYS A 128 9.69 38.73 6.22
C LYS A 128 9.00 40.07 5.93
N VAL A 129 8.23 40.15 4.84
CA VAL A 129 7.48 41.37 4.49
C VAL A 129 6.44 41.70 5.57
N GLY A 130 5.70 40.70 6.05
CA GLY A 130 4.74 40.89 7.14
C GLY A 130 5.38 41.38 8.44
N LEU A 131 6.55 40.85 8.80
CA LEU A 131 7.32 41.32 9.96
C LEU A 131 7.83 42.75 9.78
N ASN A 132 8.31 43.10 8.59
CA ASN A 132 8.76 44.46 8.28
C ASN A 132 7.60 45.46 8.33
N MET A 133 6.45 45.12 7.77
CA MET A 133 5.23 45.96 7.84
C MET A 133 4.75 46.15 9.29
N LYS A 134 4.82 45.09 10.11
CA LYS A 134 4.50 45.19 11.55
C LYS A 134 5.47 46.14 12.26
N LYS A 135 6.77 46.01 12.02
CA LYS A 135 7.81 46.87 12.60
C LYS A 135 7.62 48.33 12.20
N GLU A 136 7.38 48.61 10.92
CA GLU A 136 7.14 49.96 10.42
C GLU A 136 5.90 50.60 11.06
N ARG A 137 4.85 49.81 11.31
CA ARG A 137 3.64 50.28 11.99
C ARG A 137 3.90 50.61 13.47
N GLU A 138 4.72 49.82 14.15
CA GLU A 138 5.10 50.06 15.55
C GLU A 138 5.98 51.32 15.69
N GLU A 139 6.93 51.53 14.77
CA GLU A 139 7.78 52.72 14.74
C GLU A 139 6.98 54.01 14.50
N ARG A 140 6.01 53.98 13.58
CA ARG A 140 5.10 55.13 13.33
C ARG A 140 4.15 55.41 14.50
N GLY A 141 3.72 54.38 15.24
CA GLY A 141 2.85 54.54 16.41
C GLY A 141 3.57 54.97 17.70
N SER A 142 4.89 54.75 17.78
CA SER A 142 5.73 55.16 18.92
C SER A 142 6.11 56.64 18.87
N GLY A 143 6.33 57.19 17.67
CA GLY A 143 6.71 58.61 17.48
C GLY A 143 5.63 59.62 17.89
N ASP A 144 4.36 59.21 17.92
CA ASP A 144 3.22 60.10 18.21
C ASP A 144 2.92 60.23 19.73
N ARG A 145 3.57 59.41 20.58
CA ARG A 145 3.31 59.39 22.04
C ARG A 145 4.35 60.14 22.88
N MET A 146 5.28 60.87 22.26
CA MET A 146 6.39 61.54 22.95
C MET A 146 6.40 63.06 22.74
N GLU A 147 5.22 63.68 22.63
CA GLU A 147 5.09 65.14 22.55
C GLU A 147 3.86 65.64 23.33
N THR A 148 3.89 65.50 24.67
CA THR A 148 3.08 66.31 25.60
C THR A 148 3.77 66.42 26.95
#